data_AF-A0A9D3MN04-F1
#
_entry.id   AF-A0A9D3MN04-F1
#
_cell.length_a   1.000
_cell.length_b   1.000
_cell.length_c   1.000
_cell.angle_alpha   90.00
_cell.angle_beta   90.00
_cell.angle_gamma   90.00
#
_symmetry.space_group_name_H-M   'P 1'
#
loop_
_entity.id
_entity.type
_entity.pdbx_description
1 polymer ?
#
loop_
_entity_poly.entity_id
_entity_poly.type
_entity_poly.pdbx_seq_one_letter_code
_entity_poly.pdbx_strand_id
1 'polypeptide(L)'
;MVTAEEERRESSRLRETGEEDRGRDCTRRGRQQGMKGDTPVNSTMSVGQARKLVEQLKIEASMCRIKVSKAAADLMAYCDAHVCEDPLITPVPTSENPFREKKFFCALL
;
A
#
# COMPACT_ATOMS: atom_id res chain seq x y z
N MET A 1 0.67 28.31 -29.28
CA MET A 1 -0.17 28.73 -28.13
C MET A 1 -1.04 27.60 -27.57
N VAL A 2 -1.20 26.46 -28.25
CA VAL A 2 -2.06 25.35 -27.81
C VAL A 2 -1.45 24.50 -26.67
N THR A 3 -0.12 24.43 -26.58
CA THR A 3 0.59 23.56 -25.62
C THR A 3 0.57 24.08 -24.18
N ALA A 4 0.56 25.39 -23.97
CA ALA A 4 0.51 25.99 -22.63
C ALA A 4 -0.88 25.88 -21.98
N GLU A 5 -1.95 25.86 -22.78
CA GLU A 5 -3.30 25.56 -22.29
C GLU A 5 -3.50 24.07 -22.01
N GLU A 6 -2.83 23.20 -22.77
CA GLU A 6 -2.85 21.75 -22.57
C GLU A 6 -2.09 21.35 -21.30
N GLU A 7 -0.91 21.93 -21.04
CA GLU A 7 -0.22 21.77 -19.75
C GLU A 7 -1.01 22.35 -18.58
N ARG A 8 -1.71 23.49 -18.74
CA ARG A 8 -2.63 23.98 -17.71
C ARG A 8 -3.83 23.05 -17.50
N ARG A 9 -4.32 22.38 -18.55
CA ARG A 9 -5.39 21.37 -18.49
C ARG A 9 -4.92 20.05 -17.88
N GLU A 10 -3.66 19.69 -18.06
CA GLU A 10 -3.05 18.49 -17.48
C GLU A 10 -2.65 18.73 -16.02
N SER A 11 -2.12 19.92 -15.72
CA SER A 11 -1.85 20.40 -14.35
C SER A 11 -3.13 20.60 -13.54
N SER A 12 -4.25 20.96 -14.17
CA SER A 12 -5.57 20.98 -13.50
C SER A 12 -6.14 19.58 -13.30
N ARG A 13 -5.96 18.64 -14.25
CA ARG A 13 -6.36 17.23 -14.07
C ARG A 13 -5.60 16.50 -12.96
N LEU A 14 -4.30 16.79 -12.78
CA LEU A 14 -3.50 16.28 -11.67
C LEU A 14 -3.89 16.91 -10.31
N ARG A 15 -4.45 18.13 -10.31
CA ARG A 15 -5.00 18.75 -9.10
C ARG A 15 -6.40 18.25 -8.75
N GLU A 16 -7.19 17.81 -9.74
CA GLU A 16 -8.51 17.19 -9.49
C GLU A 16 -8.40 15.78 -8.86
N THR A 17 -7.24 15.12 -8.93
CA THR A 17 -6.99 13.85 -8.21
C THR A 17 -6.68 14.02 -6.73
N GLY A 18 -6.64 15.24 -6.21
CA GLY A 18 -6.15 15.55 -4.88
C GLY A 18 -7.06 16.42 -4.03
N GLU A 19 -8.37 16.12 -3.91
CA GLU A 19 -9.21 16.58 -2.79
C GLU A 19 -10.64 15.99 -2.86
N GLU A 20 -10.82 14.75 -2.42
CA GLU A 20 -12.09 14.31 -1.82
C GLU A 20 -11.83 13.63 -0.47
N ASP A 21 -11.19 14.39 0.42
CA ASP A 21 -11.15 14.13 1.86
C ASP A 21 -12.45 14.59 2.53
N ARG A 22 -13.59 14.09 2.02
CA ARG A 22 -14.74 13.88 2.90
C ARG A 22 -14.62 12.47 3.41
N GLY A 23 -13.90 12.37 4.54
CA GLY A 23 -13.81 11.18 5.38
C GLY A 23 -15.16 10.46 5.43
N ARG A 24 -15.27 9.44 4.57
CA ARG A 24 -16.41 8.54 4.60
C ARG A 24 -16.05 7.52 5.66
N ASP A 25 -16.32 7.95 6.89
CA ASP A 25 -16.35 7.17 8.10
C ASP A 25 -16.71 5.70 7.82
N CYS A 26 -15.80 4.79 8.17
CA CYS A 26 -15.97 3.35 8.08
C CYS A 26 -17.23 2.86 8.80
N THR A 27 -17.86 3.66 9.67
CA THR A 27 -19.02 3.26 10.45
C THR A 27 -20.38 3.45 9.76
N ARG A 28 -20.52 4.23 8.67
CA ARG A 28 -21.86 4.65 8.20
C ARG A 28 -22.52 3.85 7.08
N ARG A 29 -22.06 2.63 6.80
CA ARG A 29 -22.88 1.62 6.10
C ARG A 29 -22.87 0.32 6.88
N GLY A 30 -23.54 0.34 8.04
CA GLY A 30 -24.16 -0.85 8.61
C GLY A 30 -25.15 -1.46 7.62
N ARG A 31 -24.64 -2.15 6.60
CA ARG A 31 -25.44 -3.07 5.81
C ARG A 31 -25.57 -4.31 6.69
N GLN A 32 -26.66 -4.38 7.44
CA GLN A 32 -27.15 -5.62 8.03
C GLN A 32 -27.39 -6.60 6.87
N GLN A 33 -26.35 -7.37 6.50
CA GLN A 33 -26.53 -8.58 5.74
C GLN A 33 -26.69 -9.70 6.77
N GLY A 34 -27.93 -9.95 7.17
CA GLY A 34 -28.27 -11.19 7.86
C GLY A 34 -28.01 -12.33 6.89
N MET A 35 -26.94 -13.09 7.12
CA MET A 35 -26.71 -14.35 6.41
C MET A 35 -27.76 -15.36 6.92
N LYS A 36 -28.87 -15.50 6.19
CA LYS A 36 -29.68 -16.72 6.23
C LYS A 36 -28.96 -17.74 5.36
N GLY A 37 -27.99 -18.44 5.95
CA GLY A 37 -27.29 -19.54 5.31
C GLY A 37 -27.21 -20.69 6.30
N ASP A 38 -27.93 -21.77 6.02
CA ASP A 38 -27.74 -23.05 6.66
C ASP A 38 -26.31 -23.54 6.34
N THR A 39 -25.37 -23.30 7.24
CA THR A 39 -23.99 -23.76 7.06
C THR A 39 -23.94 -25.27 7.32
N PRO A 40 -23.51 -26.11 6.35
CA PRO A 40 -23.25 -27.51 6.64
C PRO A 40 -22.07 -27.59 7.60
N VAL A 41 -22.33 -28.08 8.82
CA VAL A 41 -21.30 -28.26 9.84
C VAL A 41 -20.29 -29.30 9.34
N ASN A 42 -19.12 -28.86 8.89
CA ASN A 42 -18.01 -29.78 8.64
C ASN A 42 -17.49 -30.25 10.01
N SER A 43 -17.88 -31.48 10.35
CA SER A 43 -17.59 -32.15 11.61
C SER A 43 -16.11 -32.51 11.77
N THR A 44 -15.25 -31.56 12.17
CA THR A 44 -14.01 -31.85 12.94
C THR A 44 -13.51 -30.73 13.87
N MET A 45 -14.16 -29.56 13.95
CA MET A 45 -13.81 -28.54 14.97
C MET A 45 -14.66 -28.70 16.22
N SER A 46 -14.01 -28.80 17.39
CA SER A 46 -14.73 -28.77 18.67
C SER A 46 -15.52 -27.47 18.81
N VAL A 47 -16.68 -27.52 19.47
CA VAL A 47 -17.54 -26.34 19.70
C VAL A 47 -16.75 -25.20 20.37
N GLY A 48 -15.76 -25.54 21.21
CA GLY A 48 -14.85 -24.57 21.82
C GLY A 48 -13.94 -23.85 20.81
N GLN A 49 -13.40 -24.56 19.81
CA GLN A 49 -12.60 -23.96 18.75
C GLN A 49 -13.44 -23.07 17.82
N ALA A 50 -14.65 -23.51 17.48
CA ALA A 50 -15.57 -22.72 16.66
C ALA A 50 -15.93 -21.38 17.33
N ARG A 51 -16.18 -21.39 18.65
CA ARG A 51 -16.45 -20.15 19.41
C ARG A 51 -15.26 -19.19 19.40
N LYS A 52 -14.04 -19.70 19.63
CA LYS A 52 -12.83 -18.87 19.57
C LYS A 52 -12.63 -18.23 18.19
N LEU A 53 -12.89 -18.98 17.12
CA LEU A 53 -12.81 -18.45 15.75
C LEU A 53 -13.85 -17.36 15.49
N VAL A 54 -15.09 -17.55 15.95
CA VAL A 54 -16.14 -16.52 15.81
C VAL A 54 -15.77 -15.23 16.54
N GLU A 55 -15.22 -15.32 17.75
CA GLU A 55 -14.76 -14.13 18.47
C GLU A 55 -13.62 -13.42 17.73
N GLN A 56 -12.66 -14.16 17.16
CA GLN A 56 -11.60 -13.58 16.34
C GLN A 56 -12.15 -12.87 15.09
N LEU A 57 -13.06 -13.52 14.36
CA LEU A 57 -13.66 -12.95 13.15
C LEU A 57 -14.50 -11.70 13.46
N LYS A 58 -15.13 -11.61 14.63
CA LYS A 58 -15.84 -10.39 15.07
C LYS A 58 -14.87 -9.21 15.21
N ILE A 59 -13.67 -9.44 15.74
CA ILE A 59 -12.63 -8.42 15.90
C ILE A 59 -12.10 -8.00 14.53
N GLU A 60 -11.82 -8.94 13.63
CA GLU A 60 -11.33 -8.62 12.28
C GLU A 60 -12.40 -7.91 11.42
N ALA A 61 -13.67 -8.23 11.63
CA ALA A 61 -14.78 -7.57 10.97
C ALA A 61 -14.96 -6.12 11.45
N SER A 62 -14.65 -5.82 12.72
CA SER A 62 -14.75 -4.47 13.28
C SER A 62 -13.56 -3.56 12.93
N MET A 63 -12.54 -4.06 12.24
CA MET A 63 -11.42 -3.25 11.79
C MET A 63 -11.84 -2.24 10.70
N CYS A 64 -11.49 -0.97 10.92
CA CYS A 64 -11.69 0.07 9.92
C CYS A 64 -10.73 -0.10 8.74
N ARG A 65 -11.29 -0.25 7.54
CA ARG A 65 -10.53 -0.36 6.29
C ARG A 65 -10.36 1.02 5.65
N ILE A 66 -9.19 1.28 5.10
CA ILE A 66 -8.91 2.44 4.26
C ILE A 66 -9.19 2.13 2.79
N LYS A 67 -9.46 3.15 1.97
CA LYS A 67 -9.59 2.97 0.52
C LYS A 67 -8.26 2.52 -0.07
N VAL A 68 -8.30 1.55 -0.97
CA VAL A 68 -7.10 1.05 -1.68
C VAL A 68 -6.43 2.18 -2.46
N SER A 69 -7.20 3.08 -3.07
CA SER A 69 -6.64 4.25 -3.77
C SER A 69 -5.82 5.17 -2.85
N LYS A 70 -6.23 5.33 -1.59
CA LYS A 70 -5.48 6.11 -0.59
C LYS A 70 -4.22 5.37 -0.17
N ALA A 71 -4.33 4.09 0.16
CA ALA A 71 -3.18 3.26 0.52
C ALA A 71 -2.13 3.24 -0.61
N ALA A 72 -2.55 3.15 -1.87
CA ALA A 72 -1.66 3.18 -3.02
C ALA A 72 -0.96 4.53 -3.18
N ALA A 73 -1.68 5.64 -3.01
CA ALA A 73 -1.09 6.97 -3.04
C ALA A 73 -0.05 7.17 -1.93
N ASP A 74 -0.34 6.70 -0.71
CA ASP A 74 0.57 6.77 0.43
C ASP A 74 1.85 5.96 0.16
N LEU A 75 1.72 4.76 -0.42
CA LEU A 75 2.87 3.93 -0.82
C LEU A 75 3.71 4.59 -1.91
N MET A 76 3.08 5.17 -2.94
CA MET A 76 3.79 5.90 -3.99
C MET A 76 4.56 7.09 -3.42
N ALA A 77 3.92 7.90 -2.58
CA ALA A 77 4.56 9.04 -1.95
C ALA A 77 5.77 8.62 -1.08
N TYR A 78 5.66 7.49 -0.38
CA TYR A 78 6.77 6.95 0.39
C TYR A 78 7.94 6.52 -0.50
N CYS A 79 7.66 5.80 -1.58
CA CYS A 79 8.67 5.39 -2.55
C CYS A 79 9.35 6.59 -3.20
N ASP A 80 8.60 7.60 -3.64
CA ASP A 80 9.14 8.82 -4.27
C ASP A 80 10.03 9.63 -3.31
N ALA A 81 9.69 9.67 -2.03
CA ALA A 81 10.50 10.35 -1.03
C ALA A 81 11.86 9.66 -0.77
N HIS A 82 11.93 8.33 -0.89
CA HIS A 82 13.14 7.55 -0.55
C HIS A 82 13.87 6.98 -1.77
N VAL A 83 13.40 7.24 -2.99
CA VAL A 83 13.99 6.72 -4.24
C VAL A 83 15.45 7.13 -4.43
N CYS A 84 15.81 8.34 -3.97
CA CYS A 84 17.17 8.87 -4.04
C CYS A 84 18.11 8.25 -3.01
N GLU A 85 17.56 7.70 -1.93
CA GLU A 85 18.33 7.10 -0.83
C GLU A 85 18.56 5.60 -1.05
N ASP A 86 17.83 4.99 -1.98
CA ASP A 86 17.98 3.58 -2.34
C ASP A 86 19.14 3.37 -3.34
N PRO A 87 20.28 2.77 -2.91
CA PRO A 87 21.44 2.55 -3.76
C PRO A 87 21.21 1.53 -4.89
N LEU A 88 20.10 0.77 -4.84
CA LEU A 88 19.70 -0.19 -5.88
C LEU A 88 18.89 0.46 -6.99
N ILE A 89 18.15 1.52 -6.67
CA ILE A 89 17.35 2.29 -7.64
C ILE A 89 18.18 3.44 -8.21
N THR A 90 18.87 4.19 -7.34
CA THR A 90 19.79 5.25 -7.74
C THR A 90 21.22 4.72 -7.63
N PRO A 91 21.87 4.36 -8.75
CA PRO A 91 23.19 3.74 -8.71
C PRO A 91 24.21 4.68 -8.10
N VAL A 92 24.78 4.26 -6.96
CA VAL A 92 25.85 4.99 -6.29
C VAL A 92 27.15 4.89 -7.09
N PRO A 93 27.99 5.95 -7.10
CA PRO A 93 29.29 5.90 -7.76
C PRO A 93 30.13 4.75 -7.20
N THR A 94 30.91 4.11 -8.08
CA THR A 94 31.61 2.86 -7.72
C THR A 94 32.57 2.96 -6.53
N SER A 95 32.98 4.16 -6.12
CA SER A 95 33.80 4.40 -4.92
C SER A 95 33.03 4.25 -3.61
N GLU A 96 31.73 4.50 -3.61
CA GLU A 96 30.86 4.40 -2.42
C GLU A 96 30.28 3.00 -2.25
N ASN A 97 30.29 2.19 -3.31
CA ASN A 97 29.81 0.81 -3.25
C ASN A 97 30.80 -0.08 -2.46
N PRO A 98 30.43 -0.59 -1.27
CA PRO A 98 31.30 -1.45 -0.46
C PRO A 98 31.58 -2.82 -1.09
N PHE A 99 30.75 -3.25 -2.05
CA PHE A 99 30.96 -4.49 -2.81
C PHE A 99 31.85 -4.31 -4.05
N ARG A 100 32.48 -3.14 -4.22
CA ARG A 100 33.38 -2.90 -5.34
C ARG A 100 34.62 -3.81 -5.24
N GLU A 101 34.95 -4.45 -6.35
CA GLU A 101 36.26 -5.11 -6.50
C GLU A 101 37.38 -4.10 -6.26
N LYS A 102 38.23 -4.38 -5.27
CA LYS A 102 39.49 -3.66 -5.08
C LYS A 102 40.35 -3.97 -6.31
N LYS A 103 40.50 -2.99 -7.20
CA LYS A 103 41.51 -3.06 -8.25
C LYS A 103 42.87 -3.11 -7.55
N PHE A 104 43.41 -4.31 -7.38
CA PHE A 104 44.82 -4.47 -7.04
C PHE A 104 45.60 -3.88 -8.21
N PHE A 105 46.22 -2.72 -8.00
CA PHE A 105 47.21 -2.23 -8.93
C PHE A 105 48.35 -3.25 -8.90
N CYS A 106 48.48 -4.04 -9.96
CA CYS A 106 49.67 -4.83 -10.19
C CYS A 106 50.83 -3.85 -10.37
N ALA A 107 51.64 -3.68 -9.32
CA ALA A 107 52.99 -3.18 -9.50
C ALA A 107 53.78 -4.31 -10.16
N LEU A 108 53.89 -4.25 -11.49
CA LEU A 108 54.98 -4.93 -12.18
C LEU A 108 56.25 -4.23 -11.73
N LEU A 109 56.92 -4.84 -10.74
CA LEU A 109 58.30 -4.55 -10.35
C LEU A 109 59.26 -5.18 -11.36
#